data_AF-A0A6B2FY95-F1
#
_entry.id   AF-A0A6B2FY95-F1
#
_cell.length_a   1.000
_cell.length_b   1.000
_cell.length_c   1.000
_cell.angle_alpha   90.00
_cell.angle_beta   90.00
_cell.angle_gamma   90.00
#
_symmetry.space_group_name_H-M   'P 1'
#
loop_
_entity.id
_entity.type
_entity.pdbx_description
1 polymer ?
#
loop_
_entity_poly.entity_id
_entity_poly.type
_entity_poly.pdbx_seq_one_letter_code
_entity_poly.pdbx_strand_id
1 'polypeptide(L)'
;MAYAGTNDSFAVKTLWRIAGSDANDDVKRASLIALGLVMFREPEQFLGIALLFVQTYNPFLRCGALLAIGIVYAGTGDEDIVTLVKSLFIDTSLIVRQAAFIACAMVIIQSNEKTTPSYNDIRSTISNICTDRHSDTVAKFGAYVAYGILDAGGHNQSMTFQTLEGHTRIQSVVGILIFTQFWYWFPLVHLISLCFVPSSIILVNQNLDMPSITFSCDADLSLFSCPIALETP
;
A
#
# COMPACT_ATOMS: atom_id res chain seq x y z
N MET A 1 -7.56 15.95 -1.47
CA MET A 1 -6.34 16.63 -1.00
C MET A 1 -6.62 17.68 0.06
N ALA A 2 -7.58 18.61 -0.13
CA ALA A 2 -7.91 19.62 0.89
C ALA A 2 -8.23 19.04 2.27
N TYR A 3 -8.88 17.86 2.29
CA TYR A 3 -9.26 17.13 3.50
C TYR A 3 -8.33 15.93 3.81
N ALA A 4 -7.11 15.92 3.28
CA ALA A 4 -6.22 14.77 3.48
C ALA A 4 -5.84 14.61 4.96
N GLY A 5 -6.18 13.44 5.54
CA GLY A 5 -5.94 13.12 6.93
C GLY A 5 -6.74 13.95 7.96
N THR A 6 -7.75 14.72 7.54
CA THR A 6 -8.56 15.54 8.46
C THR A 6 -9.73 14.78 9.07
N ASN A 7 -10.11 13.63 8.48
CA ASN A 7 -11.31 12.86 8.83
C ASN A 7 -12.59 13.72 8.90
N ASP A 8 -12.74 14.66 7.96
CA ASP A 8 -13.90 15.54 7.95
C ASP A 8 -15.18 14.77 7.60
N SER A 9 -16.17 14.79 8.50
CA SER A 9 -17.39 14.01 8.35
C SER A 9 -18.22 14.41 7.13
N PHE A 10 -18.17 15.67 6.70
CA PHE A 10 -18.87 16.14 5.52
C PHE A 10 -18.22 15.58 4.24
N ALA A 11 -16.89 15.63 4.15
CA ALA A 11 -16.14 15.04 3.04
C ALA A 11 -16.38 13.52 2.95
N VAL A 12 -16.28 12.80 4.07
CA VAL A 12 -16.49 11.34 4.15
C VAL A 12 -17.89 10.96 3.66
N LYS A 13 -18.95 11.60 4.18
CA LYS A 13 -20.34 11.33 3.79
C LYS A 13 -20.58 11.62 2.30
N THR A 14 -19.98 12.69 1.79
CA THR A 14 -20.14 13.09 0.39
C THR A 14 -19.47 12.09 -0.55
N LEU A 15 -18.23 11.70 -0.27
CA LEU A 15 -17.50 10.70 -1.06
C LEU A 15 -18.18 9.34 -1.02
N TRP A 16 -18.65 8.91 0.15
CA TRP A 16 -19.41 7.67 0.31
C TRP A 16 -20.67 7.66 -0.55
N ARG A 17 -21.45 8.75 -0.53
CA ARG A 17 -22.65 8.89 -1.35
C ARG A 17 -22.34 8.83 -2.84
N ILE A 18 -21.29 9.54 -3.29
CA ILE A 18 -20.86 9.55 -4.70
C ILE A 18 -20.46 8.14 -5.14
N ALA A 19 -19.71 7.40 -4.32
CA ALA A 19 -19.29 6.03 -4.63
C ALA A 19 -20.50 5.10 -4.86
N GLY A 20 -21.58 5.26 -4.08
CA GLY A 20 -22.78 4.41 -4.22
C GLY A 20 -23.78 4.86 -5.29
N SER A 21 -23.83 6.14 -5.65
CA SER A 21 -24.94 6.71 -6.44
C SER A 21 -24.56 7.19 -7.84
N ASP A 22 -23.29 7.43 -8.13
CA ASP A 22 -22.88 7.95 -9.44
C ASP A 22 -23.12 6.92 -10.57
N ALA A 23 -23.25 7.38 -11.80
CA ALA A 23 -23.37 6.50 -12.96
C ALA A 23 -22.00 6.08 -13.52
N ASN A 24 -20.98 6.94 -13.37
CA ASN A 24 -19.65 6.74 -13.94
C ASN A 24 -18.74 5.97 -12.98
N ASP A 25 -18.24 4.83 -13.44
CA ASP A 25 -17.36 3.96 -12.66
C ASP A 25 -15.99 4.59 -12.34
N ASP A 26 -15.48 5.49 -13.18
CA ASP A 26 -14.23 6.22 -12.90
C ASP A 26 -14.39 7.16 -11.70
N VAL A 27 -15.55 7.82 -11.60
CA VAL A 27 -15.90 8.70 -10.47
C VAL A 27 -16.04 7.88 -9.19
N LYS A 28 -16.69 6.72 -9.28
CA LYS A 28 -16.82 5.79 -8.14
C LYS A 28 -15.47 5.34 -7.60
N ARG A 29 -14.58 4.88 -8.49
CA ARG A 29 -13.23 4.43 -8.12
C ARG A 29 -12.43 5.58 -7.49
N ALA A 30 -12.43 6.76 -8.13
CA ALA A 30 -11.72 7.93 -7.63
C ALA A 30 -12.26 8.39 -6.26
N SER A 31 -13.58 8.30 -6.05
CA SER A 31 -14.21 8.64 -4.76
C SER A 31 -13.70 7.76 -3.62
N LEU A 32 -13.56 6.45 -3.85
CA LEU A 32 -13.04 5.53 -2.84
C LEU A 32 -11.55 5.73 -2.55
N ILE A 33 -10.74 5.98 -3.57
CA ILE A 33 -9.31 6.32 -3.38
C ILE A 33 -9.18 7.62 -2.57
N ALA A 34 -10.00 8.63 -2.89
CA ALA A 34 -10.05 9.88 -2.13
C ALA A 34 -10.50 9.67 -0.68
N LEU A 35 -11.43 8.74 -0.43
CA LEU A 35 -11.86 8.37 0.92
C LEU A 35 -10.69 7.83 1.75
N GLY A 36 -9.87 6.94 1.17
CA GLY A 36 -8.64 6.47 1.79
C GLY A 36 -7.68 7.60 2.16
N LEU A 37 -7.51 8.59 1.27
CA LEU A 37 -6.70 9.78 1.55
C LEU A 37 -7.27 10.72 2.62
N VAL A 38 -8.59 10.71 2.84
CA VAL A 38 -9.20 11.51 3.91
C VAL A 38 -9.05 10.79 5.26
N MET A 39 -9.15 9.46 5.26
CA MET A 39 -9.29 8.63 6.47
C MET A 39 -8.04 7.82 6.85
N PHE A 40 -6.88 7.99 6.19
CA PHE A 40 -5.66 7.22 6.53
C PHE A 40 -5.12 7.41 7.95
N ARG A 41 -5.67 8.35 8.74
CA ARG A 41 -5.36 8.49 10.17
C ARG A 41 -6.16 7.55 11.08
N GLU A 42 -7.31 7.06 10.61
CA GLU A 42 -8.26 6.26 11.39
C GLU A 42 -8.60 4.97 10.62
N PRO A 43 -7.66 4.01 10.57
CA PRO A 43 -7.78 2.82 9.73
C PRO A 43 -8.98 1.95 10.10
N GLU A 44 -9.26 1.77 11.39
CA GLU A 44 -10.36 0.94 11.88
C GLU A 44 -11.74 1.42 11.40
N GLN A 45 -12.00 2.73 11.44
CA GLN A 45 -13.27 3.30 10.96
C GLN A 45 -13.39 3.17 9.45
N PHE A 46 -12.29 3.37 8.73
CA PHE A 46 -12.25 3.21 7.28
C PHE A 46 -12.56 1.77 6.86
N LEU A 47 -12.04 0.76 7.58
CA LEU A 47 -12.24 -0.64 7.24
C LEU A 47 -13.73 -1.03 7.19
N GLY A 48 -14.51 -0.60 8.19
CA GLY A 48 -15.95 -0.86 8.21
C GLY A 48 -16.69 -0.34 6.98
N ILE A 49 -16.24 0.80 6.44
CA ILE A 49 -16.80 1.38 5.22
C ILE A 49 -16.28 0.65 3.97
N ALA A 50 -14.98 0.36 3.91
CA ALA A 50 -14.34 -0.25 2.76
C ALA A 50 -14.85 -1.67 2.48
N LEU A 51 -15.11 -2.46 3.52
CA LEU A 51 -15.61 -3.84 3.41
C LEU A 51 -16.91 -3.94 2.61
N LEU A 52 -17.81 -2.95 2.77
CA LEU A 52 -19.06 -2.89 2.02
C LEU A 52 -18.82 -2.80 0.51
N PHE A 53 -17.78 -2.07 0.10
CA PHE A 53 -17.44 -1.88 -1.32
C PHE A 53 -16.65 -3.06 -1.89
N VAL A 54 -15.81 -3.71 -1.09
CA VAL A 54 -15.06 -4.92 -1.49
C VAL A 54 -16.00 -6.07 -1.88
N GLN A 55 -17.16 -6.17 -1.23
CA GLN A 55 -18.15 -7.23 -1.50
C GLN A 55 -19.08 -6.93 -2.69
N THR A 56 -18.95 -5.77 -3.34
CA THR A 56 -19.83 -5.40 -4.46
C THR A 56 -19.49 -6.16 -5.75
N TYR A 57 -20.47 -6.35 -6.62
CA TYR A 57 -20.25 -6.95 -7.95
C TYR A 57 -19.46 -6.04 -8.91
N ASN A 58 -19.43 -4.72 -8.66
CA ASN A 58 -18.77 -3.77 -9.56
C ASN A 58 -17.23 -3.83 -9.38
N PRO A 59 -16.47 -4.19 -10.43
CA PRO A 59 -15.01 -4.32 -10.32
C PRO A 59 -14.30 -3.00 -10.02
N PHE A 60 -14.84 -1.85 -10.46
CA PHE A 60 -14.23 -0.54 -10.22
C PHE A 60 -14.37 -0.10 -8.76
N LEU A 61 -15.51 -0.40 -8.13
CA LEU A 61 -15.69 -0.18 -6.69
C LEU A 61 -14.73 -1.05 -5.88
N ARG A 62 -14.61 -2.33 -6.21
CA ARG A 62 -13.66 -3.25 -5.55
C ARG A 62 -12.21 -2.80 -5.71
N CYS A 63 -11.82 -2.42 -6.94
CA CYS A 63 -10.48 -1.89 -7.21
C CYS A 63 -10.20 -0.60 -6.41
N GLY A 64 -11.15 0.34 -6.38
CA GLY A 64 -11.01 1.59 -5.62
C GLY A 64 -10.90 1.34 -4.12
N ALA A 65 -11.71 0.42 -3.59
CA ALA A 65 -11.65 0.02 -2.19
C ALA A 65 -10.31 -0.64 -1.83
N LEU A 66 -9.79 -1.53 -2.69
CA LEU A 66 -8.49 -2.19 -2.48
C LEU A 66 -7.33 -1.19 -2.44
N LEU A 67 -7.27 -0.27 -3.41
CA LEU A 67 -6.23 0.76 -3.41
C LEU A 67 -6.34 1.67 -2.19
N ALA A 68 -7.56 2.01 -1.76
CA ALA A 68 -7.78 2.79 -0.55
C ALA A 68 -7.37 2.03 0.72
N ILE A 69 -7.63 0.72 0.82
CA ILE A 69 -7.11 -0.13 1.90
C ILE A 69 -5.58 -0.13 1.90
N GLY A 70 -4.94 -0.28 0.73
CA GLY A 70 -3.48 -0.23 0.62
C GLY A 70 -2.89 1.11 1.06
N ILE A 71 -3.59 2.23 0.83
CA ILE A 71 -3.18 3.57 1.30
C ILE A 71 -3.31 3.69 2.82
N VAL A 72 -4.45 3.25 3.36
CA VAL A 72 -4.80 3.43 4.78
C VAL A 72 -3.98 2.51 5.69
N TYR A 73 -3.75 1.27 5.26
CA TYR A 73 -3.00 0.25 5.99
C TYR A 73 -1.55 0.13 5.52
N ALA A 74 -1.03 1.15 4.85
CA ALA A 74 0.35 1.18 4.36
C ALA A 74 1.35 0.98 5.51
N GLY A 75 2.21 -0.03 5.39
CA GLY A 75 3.28 -0.31 6.36
C GLY A 75 2.82 -0.74 7.76
N THR A 76 1.54 -1.11 7.94
CA THR A 76 1.05 -1.60 9.24
C THR A 76 1.36 -3.08 9.46
N GLY A 77 1.44 -3.87 8.39
CA GLY A 77 1.60 -5.32 8.47
C GLY A 77 0.44 -6.03 9.18
N ASP A 78 -0.79 -5.56 8.99
CA ASP A 78 -1.98 -6.16 9.63
C ASP A 78 -2.40 -7.46 8.92
N GLU A 79 -2.32 -8.59 9.61
CA GLU A 79 -2.58 -9.93 9.06
C GLU A 79 -4.05 -10.13 8.64
N ASP A 80 -5.01 -9.48 9.32
CA ASP A 80 -6.43 -9.61 8.98
C ASP A 80 -6.71 -8.95 7.63
N ILE A 81 -6.12 -7.78 7.40
CA ILE A 81 -6.19 -7.06 6.13
C ILE A 81 -5.47 -7.81 5.03
N VAL A 82 -4.30 -8.37 5.33
CA VAL A 82 -3.53 -9.17 4.39
C VAL A 82 -4.35 -10.39 3.94
N THR A 83 -5.00 -11.09 4.87
CA THR A 83 -5.85 -12.25 4.57
C THR A 83 -7.05 -11.84 3.70
N LEU A 84 -7.70 -10.72 4.03
CA LEU A 84 -8.78 -10.15 3.23
C LEU A 84 -8.33 -9.85 1.80
N VAL A 85 -7.21 -9.15 1.61
CA VAL A 85 -6.71 -8.76 0.28
C VAL A 85 -6.23 -9.99 -0.51
N LYS A 86 -5.59 -10.95 0.15
CA LYS A 86 -5.14 -12.22 -0.45
C LYS A 86 -6.30 -13.01 -1.07
N SER A 87 -7.49 -12.97 -0.46
CA SER A 87 -8.69 -13.62 -1.02
C SER A 87 -9.09 -13.09 -2.40
N LEU A 88 -8.70 -11.85 -2.74
CA LEU A 88 -9.04 -11.18 -4.00
C LEU A 88 -8.01 -11.41 -5.11
N PHE A 89 -6.95 -12.20 -4.86
CA PHE A 89 -5.98 -12.57 -5.90
C PHE A 89 -6.59 -13.47 -6.99
N ILE A 90 -7.69 -14.16 -6.66
CA ILE A 90 -8.40 -15.10 -7.52
C ILE A 90 -9.67 -14.45 -8.11
N ASP A 91 -9.82 -13.12 -7.98
CA ASP A 91 -11.00 -12.43 -8.49
C ASP A 91 -11.20 -12.63 -10.00
N THR A 92 -12.45 -12.65 -10.47
CA THR A 92 -12.74 -12.79 -11.90
C THR A 92 -12.25 -11.59 -12.71
N SER A 93 -12.18 -10.40 -12.11
CA SER A 93 -11.73 -9.19 -12.77
C SER A 93 -10.22 -8.97 -12.61
N LEU A 94 -9.53 -8.81 -13.74
CA LEU A 94 -8.08 -8.57 -13.78
C LEU A 94 -7.68 -7.25 -13.11
N ILE A 95 -8.52 -6.22 -13.18
CA ILE A 95 -8.30 -4.91 -12.57
C ILE A 95 -8.30 -5.02 -11.04
N VAL A 96 -9.19 -5.88 -10.50
CA VAL A 96 -9.28 -6.15 -9.07
C VAL A 96 -8.05 -6.93 -8.61
N ARG A 97 -7.63 -7.96 -9.35
CA ARG A 97 -6.41 -8.72 -9.06
C ARG A 97 -5.17 -7.83 -9.05
N GLN A 98 -5.04 -6.96 -10.05
CA GLN A 98 -3.95 -5.98 -10.14
C GLN A 98 -3.92 -5.06 -8.91
N ALA A 99 -5.06 -4.49 -8.53
CA ALA A 99 -5.17 -3.64 -7.34
C ALA A 99 -4.89 -4.41 -6.05
N ALA A 100 -5.29 -5.68 -5.97
CA ALA A 100 -5.04 -6.53 -4.81
C ALA A 100 -3.53 -6.77 -4.60
N PHE A 101 -2.77 -7.07 -5.66
CA PHE A 101 -1.31 -7.22 -5.55
C PHE A 101 -0.64 -5.94 -5.04
N ILE A 102 -1.00 -4.80 -5.64
CA ILE A 102 -0.44 -3.49 -5.25
C ILE A 102 -0.80 -3.16 -3.80
N ALA A 103 -2.07 -3.30 -3.43
CA ALA A 103 -2.54 -3.02 -2.06
C ALA A 103 -1.87 -3.94 -1.03
N CYS A 104 -1.75 -5.23 -1.34
CA CYS A 104 -1.09 -6.18 -0.46
C CYS A 104 0.38 -5.80 -0.22
N ALA A 105 1.11 -5.45 -1.28
CA ALA A 105 2.50 -5.00 -1.17
C ALA A 105 2.65 -3.70 -0.36
N MET A 106 1.70 -2.78 -0.49
CA MET A 106 1.66 -1.55 0.31
C MET A 106 1.48 -1.84 1.80
N VAL A 107 0.66 -2.83 2.17
CA VAL A 107 0.39 -3.18 3.58
C VAL A 107 1.59 -3.87 4.23
N ILE A 108 2.23 -4.80 3.53
CA ILE A 108 3.33 -5.63 4.07
C ILE A 108 4.73 -5.06 3.80
N ILE A 109 4.84 -3.81 3.34
CA ILE A 109 6.13 -3.17 3.12
C ILE A 109 6.94 -3.14 4.43
N GLN A 110 8.22 -3.51 4.37
CA GLN A 110 9.12 -3.69 5.53
C GLN A 110 8.64 -4.70 6.60
N SER A 111 7.65 -5.53 6.29
CA SER A 111 7.22 -6.60 7.19
C SER A 111 8.04 -7.87 6.97
N ASN A 112 8.18 -8.67 8.01
CA ASN A 112 8.91 -9.93 8.02
C ASN A 112 7.97 -11.11 8.34
N GLU A 113 8.46 -12.34 8.20
CA GLU A 113 7.69 -13.56 8.52
C GLU A 113 7.19 -13.58 9.98
N LYS A 114 7.95 -13.02 10.91
CA LYS A 114 7.55 -12.94 12.32
C LYS A 114 6.47 -11.92 12.61
N THR A 115 6.43 -10.81 11.88
CA THR A 115 5.41 -9.78 12.05
C THR A 115 4.12 -10.19 11.35
N THR A 116 4.25 -10.82 10.18
CA THR A 116 3.15 -11.25 9.31
C THR A 116 3.45 -12.67 8.82
N PRO A 117 2.79 -13.72 9.36
CA PRO A 117 3.06 -15.09 8.97
C PRO A 117 2.75 -15.37 7.50
N SER A 118 1.79 -14.67 6.89
CA SER A 118 1.46 -14.83 5.46
C SER A 118 2.48 -14.25 4.48
N TYR A 119 3.56 -13.60 4.97
CA TYR A 119 4.50 -12.87 4.11
C TYR A 119 5.15 -13.76 3.03
N ASN A 120 5.66 -14.93 3.39
CA ASN A 120 6.35 -15.84 2.46
C ASN A 120 5.39 -16.41 1.40
N ASP A 121 4.16 -16.73 1.79
CA ASP A 121 3.11 -17.20 0.88
C ASP A 121 2.77 -16.12 -0.17
N ILE A 122 2.68 -14.87 0.25
CA ILE A 122 2.34 -13.76 -0.64
C ILE A 122 3.49 -13.48 -1.60
N ARG A 123 4.72 -13.44 -1.07
CA ARG A 123 5.91 -13.22 -1.89
C ARG A 123 6.08 -14.31 -2.96
N SER A 124 5.90 -15.58 -2.57
CA SER A 124 5.94 -16.70 -3.52
C SER A 124 4.82 -16.62 -4.55
N THR A 125 3.59 -16.29 -4.13
CA THR A 125 2.45 -16.11 -5.05
C THR A 125 2.71 -15.00 -6.08
N ILE A 126 3.18 -13.82 -5.64
CA ILE A 126 3.51 -12.71 -6.54
C ILE A 126 4.63 -13.13 -7.50
N SER A 127 5.68 -13.80 -7.01
CA SER A 127 6.79 -14.26 -7.84
C SER A 127 6.35 -15.27 -8.90
N ASN A 128 5.45 -16.19 -8.56
CA ASN A 128 4.92 -17.18 -9.50
C ASN A 128 4.10 -16.54 -10.62
N ILE A 129 3.33 -15.49 -10.30
CA ILE A 129 2.55 -14.76 -11.31
C ILE A 129 3.48 -13.99 -12.27
N CYS A 130 4.59 -13.45 -11.75
CA CYS A 130 5.60 -12.76 -12.55
C CYS A 130 6.33 -13.70 -13.53
N THR A 131 6.56 -14.96 -13.16
CA THR A 131 7.26 -15.95 -13.99
C THR A 131 6.34 -16.75 -14.91
N ASP A 132 5.08 -16.94 -14.52
CA ASP A 132 4.12 -17.70 -15.33
C ASP A 132 3.92 -17.04 -16.69
N ARG A 133 4.03 -17.84 -17.76
CA ARG A 133 3.83 -17.38 -19.13
C ARG A 133 2.35 -17.16 -19.45
N HIS A 134 1.46 -17.92 -18.83
CA HIS A 134 0.03 -17.95 -19.14
C HIS A 134 -0.80 -16.90 -18.40
N SER A 135 -0.23 -16.25 -17.39
CA SER A 135 -0.95 -15.22 -16.63
C SER A 135 -1.17 -13.94 -17.45
N ASP A 136 -2.30 -13.27 -17.18
CA ASP A 136 -2.74 -12.08 -17.90
C ASP A 136 -1.75 -10.91 -17.73
N THR A 137 -1.54 -10.14 -18.79
CA THR A 137 -0.58 -9.00 -18.79
C THR A 137 -0.91 -7.94 -17.75
N VAL A 138 -2.20 -7.67 -17.50
CA VAL A 138 -2.67 -6.70 -16.51
C VAL A 138 -2.35 -7.16 -15.09
N ALA A 139 -2.59 -8.44 -14.78
CA ALA A 139 -2.26 -9.02 -13.49
C ALA A 139 -0.73 -9.08 -13.28
N LYS A 140 0.04 -9.43 -14.31
CA LYS A 140 1.51 -9.39 -14.29
C LYS A 140 2.04 -8.00 -13.99
N PHE A 141 1.48 -6.97 -14.63
CA PHE A 141 1.89 -5.59 -14.36
C PHE A 141 1.68 -5.22 -12.88
N GLY A 142 0.52 -5.59 -12.30
CA GLY A 142 0.27 -5.42 -10.87
C GLY A 142 1.27 -6.17 -9.99
N ALA A 143 1.59 -7.41 -10.37
CA ALA A 143 2.57 -8.24 -9.65
C ALA A 143 4.00 -7.66 -9.72
N TYR A 144 4.45 -7.13 -10.86
CA TYR A 144 5.74 -6.46 -10.98
C TYR A 144 5.83 -5.19 -10.12
N VAL A 145 4.77 -4.37 -10.14
CA VAL A 145 4.70 -3.16 -9.29
C VAL A 145 4.69 -3.56 -7.82
N ALA A 146 3.90 -4.55 -7.43
CA ALA A 146 3.84 -5.07 -6.07
C ALA A 146 5.20 -5.58 -5.60
N TYR A 147 5.89 -6.37 -6.42
CA TYR A 147 7.23 -6.87 -6.11
C TYR A 147 8.24 -5.72 -5.92
N GLY A 148 8.19 -4.69 -6.77
CA GLY A 148 9.01 -3.49 -6.62
C GLY A 148 8.71 -2.67 -5.37
N ILE A 149 7.46 -2.66 -4.89
CA ILE A 149 7.07 -2.01 -3.63
C ILE A 149 7.60 -2.81 -2.44
N LEU A 150 7.54 -4.14 -2.47
CA LEU A 150 8.05 -5.01 -1.39
C LEU A 150 9.55 -4.82 -1.17
N ASP A 151 10.33 -4.80 -2.25
CA ASP A 151 11.78 -4.68 -2.20
C ASP A 151 12.27 -3.22 -2.31
N ALA A 152 11.38 -2.24 -2.04
CA ALA A 152 11.67 -0.82 -2.20
C ALA A 152 12.91 -0.40 -1.38
N GLY A 153 13.90 0.17 -2.08
CA GLY A 153 15.17 0.59 -1.49
C GLY A 153 15.96 -0.53 -0.81
N GLY A 154 15.77 -1.78 -1.25
CA GLY A 154 16.40 -2.95 -0.61
C GLY A 154 15.87 -3.21 0.80
N HIS A 155 14.57 -3.02 1.01
CA HIS A 155 13.86 -3.12 2.30
C HIS A 155 14.17 -1.99 3.30
N ASN A 156 14.94 -0.96 2.91
CA ASN A 156 15.29 0.16 3.79
C ASN A 156 14.25 1.31 3.76
N GLN A 157 13.24 1.21 2.92
CA GLN A 157 12.23 2.24 2.71
C GLN A 157 10.86 1.74 3.18
N SER A 158 10.18 2.56 3.97
CA SER A 158 8.78 2.39 4.33
C SER A 158 7.90 3.26 3.46
N MET A 159 6.60 3.00 3.44
CA MET A 159 5.62 3.90 2.84
C MET A 159 4.77 4.52 3.94
N THR A 160 4.88 5.84 4.13
CA THR A 160 4.16 6.54 5.20
C THR A 160 3.55 7.85 4.69
N PHE A 161 2.33 8.16 5.14
CA PHE A 161 1.60 9.39 4.81
C PHE A 161 1.65 10.44 5.93
N GLN A 162 2.26 10.08 7.06
CA GLN A 162 2.41 10.92 8.25
C GLN A 162 3.88 11.03 8.64
N THR A 163 4.23 12.15 9.24
CA THR A 163 5.47 12.28 10.01
C THR A 163 5.27 11.65 11.40
N LEU A 164 6.37 11.39 12.10
CA LEU A 164 6.32 10.93 13.51
C LEU A 164 5.56 11.92 14.41
N GLU A 165 5.63 13.22 14.10
CA GLU A 165 4.89 14.29 14.80
C GLU A 165 3.38 14.32 14.46
N GLY A 166 2.91 13.43 13.58
CA GLY A 166 1.51 13.34 13.15
C GLY A 166 1.11 14.32 12.04
N HIS A 167 2.00 15.17 11.53
CA HIS A 167 1.73 16.02 10.37
C HIS A 167 1.61 15.20 9.08
N THR A 168 0.76 15.65 8.16
CA THR A 168 0.58 14.97 6.87
C THR A 168 1.77 15.25 5.95
N ARG A 169 2.34 14.19 5.37
CA ARG A 169 3.40 14.33 4.36
C ARG A 169 2.76 14.60 3.00
N ILE A 170 2.74 15.87 2.61
CA ILE A 170 2.16 16.31 1.33
C ILE A 170 2.81 15.59 0.15
N GLN A 171 4.13 15.37 0.20
CA GLN A 171 4.88 14.66 -0.87
C GLN A 171 4.35 13.24 -1.08
N SER A 172 4.16 12.45 -0.01
CA SER A 172 3.58 11.12 -0.08
C SER A 172 2.14 11.15 -0.59
N VAL A 173 1.33 12.10 -0.12
CA VAL A 173 -0.08 12.26 -0.55
C VAL A 173 -0.17 12.59 -2.05
N VAL A 174 0.69 13.48 -2.54
CA VAL A 174 0.75 13.82 -3.97
C VAL A 174 1.27 12.65 -4.79
N GLY A 175 2.35 11.99 -4.33
CA GLY A 175 2.93 10.83 -4.97
C GLY A 175 1.92 9.72 -5.19
N ILE A 176 1.18 9.37 -4.14
CA ILE A 176 0.20 8.28 -4.23
C ILE A 176 -1.03 8.66 -5.07
N LEU A 177 -1.47 9.93 -4.99
CA LEU A 177 -2.57 10.41 -5.80
C LEU A 177 -2.24 10.29 -7.29
N ILE A 178 -1.05 10.74 -7.70
CA ILE A 178 -0.67 10.66 -9.12
C ILE A 178 -0.34 9.22 -9.51
N PHE A 179 0.28 8.43 -8.63
CA PHE A 179 0.49 7.00 -8.83
C PHE A 179 -0.83 6.31 -9.18
N THR A 180 -1.91 6.55 -8.43
CA THR A 180 -3.21 5.91 -8.71
C THR A 180 -3.82 6.28 -10.07
N GLN A 181 -3.28 7.28 -10.78
CA GLN A 181 -3.69 7.65 -12.14
C GLN A 181 -2.94 6.86 -13.24
N PHE A 182 -2.13 5.85 -12.89
CA PHE A 182 -1.39 5.03 -13.86
C PHE A 182 -2.27 4.39 -14.95
N TRP A 183 -3.58 4.23 -14.68
CA TRP A 183 -4.56 3.72 -15.63
C TRP A 183 -4.67 4.56 -16.90
N TYR A 184 -4.52 5.88 -16.76
CA TYR A 184 -4.57 6.81 -17.90
C TYR A 184 -3.20 6.95 -18.56
N TRP A 185 -2.13 6.90 -17.76
CA TRP A 185 -0.77 7.02 -18.26
C TRP A 185 0.22 6.22 -17.42
N PHE A 186 0.70 5.10 -17.96
CA PHE A 186 1.58 4.15 -17.27
C PHE A 186 2.84 4.74 -16.61
N PRO A 187 3.57 5.72 -17.21
CA PRO A 187 4.74 6.32 -16.56
C PRO A 187 4.47 7.00 -15.23
N LEU A 188 3.21 7.30 -14.90
CA LEU A 188 2.84 7.86 -13.59
C LEU A 188 3.11 6.91 -12.42
N VAL A 189 3.35 5.62 -12.69
CA VAL A 189 3.80 4.64 -11.68
C VAL A 189 5.06 5.14 -10.94
N HIS A 190 5.97 5.84 -11.62
CA HIS A 190 7.23 6.28 -11.04
C HIS A 190 7.07 7.26 -9.85
N LEU A 191 5.92 7.92 -9.74
CA LEU A 191 5.64 8.88 -8.68
C LEU A 191 5.36 8.24 -7.32
N ILE A 192 5.27 6.90 -7.26
CA ILE A 192 5.28 6.16 -6.00
C ILE A 192 6.57 6.40 -5.20
N SER A 193 7.67 6.77 -5.88
CA SER A 193 8.95 7.09 -5.23
C SER A 193 8.87 8.20 -4.19
N LEU A 194 7.92 9.13 -4.33
CA LEU A 194 7.70 10.21 -3.36
C LEU A 194 7.03 9.74 -2.06
N CYS A 195 6.43 8.54 -2.07
CA CYS A 195 5.81 7.94 -0.90
C CYS A 195 6.81 7.17 -0.03
N PHE A 196 7.98 6.83 -0.58
CA PHE A 196 9.00 6.07 0.11
C PHE A 196 9.81 6.98 1.05
N VAL A 197 9.95 6.52 2.29
CA VAL A 197 10.69 7.21 3.34
C VAL A 197 11.69 6.23 3.95
N PRO A 198 12.98 6.60 4.08
CA PRO A 198 13.97 5.73 4.70
C PRO A 198 13.65 5.54 6.18
N SER A 199 13.65 4.29 6.64
CA SER A 199 13.56 3.95 8.06
C SER A 199 14.96 3.73 8.62
N SER A 200 15.71 4.81 8.81
CA SER A 200 17.07 4.76 9.38
C SER A 200 17.27 5.77 10.49
N ILE A 201 18.12 5.42 11.45
CA ILE A 201 18.59 6.33 12.50
C ILE A 201 19.89 6.94 11.98
N ILE A 202 19.89 8.25 11.76
CA ILE A 202 21.06 9.01 11.31
C ILE A 202 21.61 9.81 12.50
N LEU A 203 22.83 9.50 12.92
CA LEU A 203 23.51 10.19 14.01
C LEU A 203 24.46 11.23 13.45
N VAL A 204 24.37 12.45 13.99
CA VAL A 204 25.21 13.58 13.61
C VAL A 204 25.60 14.32 14.89
N ASN A 205 26.89 14.61 15.06
CA ASN A 205 27.35 15.39 16.21
C ASN A 205 27.08 16.90 16.00
N GLN A 206 27.33 17.75 17.00
CA GLN A 206 27.14 19.20 16.88
C GLN A 206 28.00 19.85 15.77
N ASN A 207 29.12 19.23 15.42
CA ASN A 207 30.03 19.69 14.37
C ASN A 207 29.67 19.16 12.97
N LEU A 208 28.57 18.41 12.84
CA LEU A 208 28.17 17.72 11.62
C LEU A 208 29.09 16.55 11.19
N ASP A 209 29.94 16.04 12.07
CA ASP A 209 30.70 14.80 11.83
C ASP A 209 29.86 13.56 12.15
N MET A 210 30.28 12.42 11.57
CA MET A 210 29.66 11.11 11.75
C MET A 210 30.30 10.37 12.95
N PRO A 211 29.61 10.24 14.10
CA PRO A 211 30.12 9.47 15.23
C PRO A 211 29.92 7.97 15.03
N SER A 212 30.90 7.15 15.44
CA SER A 212 30.79 5.69 15.45
C SER A 212 30.27 5.19 16.80
N ILE A 213 28.96 4.95 16.90
CA ILE A 213 28.28 4.49 18.13
C ILE A 213 27.51 3.20 17.81
N THR A 214 27.57 2.23 18.72
CA THR A 214 26.77 0.99 18.66
C THR A 214 25.62 1.05 19.67
N PHE A 215 24.43 0.65 19.24
CA PHE A 215 23.26 0.52 20.12
C PHE A 215 23.03 -0.94 20.52
N SER A 216 22.57 -1.14 21.75
CA SER A 216 21.96 -2.41 22.18
C SER A 216 20.45 -2.32 22.01
N CYS A 217 19.84 -3.33 21.41
CA CYS A 217 18.38 -3.47 21.33
C CYS A 217 17.96 -4.71 22.14
N ASP A 218 16.92 -4.56 22.97
CA ASP A 218 16.40 -5.65 23.81
C ASP A 218 15.45 -6.60 23.05
N ALA A 219 15.12 -6.28 21.79
CA ALA A 219 14.22 -7.09 20.98
C ALA A 219 14.95 -8.28 20.32
N ASP A 220 14.20 -9.35 20.05
CA ASP A 220 14.73 -10.56 19.42
C ASP A 220 15.34 -10.27 18.04
N LEU A 221 16.55 -10.77 17.80
CA LEU A 221 17.30 -10.58 16.54
C LEU A 221 16.48 -10.95 15.30
N SER A 222 15.64 -11.97 15.43
CA SER A 222 14.78 -12.47 14.36
C SER A 222 13.71 -11.49 13.87
N LEU A 223 13.38 -10.45 14.64
CA LEU A 223 12.49 -9.39 14.15
C LEU A 223 13.20 -8.52 13.10
N PHE A 224 14.52 -8.46 13.16
CA PHE A 224 15.38 -7.70 12.25
C PHE A 224 15.90 -8.52 11.07
N SER A 225 15.48 -9.79 10.93
CA SER A 225 15.91 -10.62 9.81
C SER A 225 15.39 -10.04 8.50
N CYS A 226 16.29 -9.61 7.62
CA CYS A 226 15.91 -9.25 6.26
C CYS A 226 15.60 -10.54 5.47
N PRO A 227 14.59 -10.52 4.59
CA PRO A 227 14.33 -11.63 3.69
C PRO A 227 15.57 -11.88 2.82
N ILE A 228 15.96 -13.15 2.73
CA ILE A 228 17.13 -13.58 1.98
C ILE A 228 16.87 -13.32 0.50
N ALA A 229 17.85 -12.76 -0.21
CA ALA A 229 17.77 -12.61 -1.64
C ALA A 229 17.51 -13.98 -2.28
N LEU A 230 16.56 -14.05 -3.21
CA LEU A 230 16.32 -15.28 -3.97
C LEU A 230 17.62 -15.66 -4.68
N GLU A 231 18.17 -16.82 -4.33
CA GLU A 231 19.31 -17.38 -5.04
C GLU A 231 18.90 -17.61 -6.49
N THR A 232 19.59 -16.94 -7.42
CA THR A 232 19.46 -17.28 -8.84
C THR A 232 20.06 -18.67 -9.04
N PRO A 233 19.39 -19.57 -9.76
CA PRO A 233 19.92 -20.91 -10.04
C PRO A 233 21.25 -20.88 -10.80
#